data_AF-A0A7C4U9M2-F1
#
_entry.id   AF-A0A7C4U9M2-F1
#
_cell.length_a   1.000
_cell.length_b   1.000
_cell.length_c   1.000
_cell.angle_alpha   90.00
_cell.angle_beta   90.00
_cell.angle_gamma   90.00
#
_symmetry.space_group_name_H-M   'P 1'
#
loop_
_entity.id
_entity.type
_entity.pdbx_description
1 polymer ?
#
loop_
_entity_poly.entity_id
_entity_poly.type
_entity_poly.pdbx_seq_one_letter_code
_entity_poly.pdbx_strand_id
1 'polypeptide(L)'
;RSTADDYMKFLVMLLNKGKYNGVQVLSENAVNEMLQPQNQLSQVKYAPKSAEGFRYAMGAWVIEENKKTATTLASPGLFGTWPMIDYCRGYAYIVFVKNLLGEERADAHLQLKNIIDQQIPSTCH
;
A
#
# COMPACT_ATOMS: atom_id res chain seq x y z
N ARG A 1 5.02 12.74 -13.19
CA ARG A 1 3.61 12.74 -13.64
C ARG A 1 3.27 11.32 -14.09
N SER A 2 2.11 10.78 -13.73
CA SER A 2 1.69 9.41 -14.06
C SER A 2 0.18 9.36 -14.31
N THR A 3 -0.34 8.25 -14.81
CA THR A 3 -1.78 7.95 -14.99
C THR A 3 -2.20 6.77 -14.11
N ALA A 4 -3.51 6.50 -14.00
CA ALA A 4 -3.99 5.30 -13.31
C ALA A 4 -3.45 4.03 -13.97
N ASP A 5 -3.49 3.95 -15.29
CA ASP A 5 -3.01 2.80 -16.04
C ASP A 5 -1.50 2.58 -15.83
N ASP A 6 -0.69 3.65 -15.88
CA ASP A 6 0.74 3.53 -15.65
C ASP A 6 1.08 3.09 -14.22
N TYR A 7 0.38 3.66 -13.23
CA TYR A 7 0.60 3.29 -11.84
C TYR A 7 0.12 1.86 -11.55
N MET A 8 -0.99 1.42 -12.18
CA MET A 8 -1.46 0.05 -12.03
C MET A 8 -0.47 -0.98 -12.58
N LYS A 9 0.28 -0.68 -13.67
CA LYS A 9 1.36 -1.56 -14.14
C LYS A 9 2.42 -1.76 -13.06
N PHE A 10 2.78 -0.68 -12.36
CA PHE A 10 3.74 -0.72 -11.24
C PHE A 10 3.19 -1.51 -10.04
N LEU A 11 1.94 -1.28 -9.65
CA LEU A 11 1.33 -2.02 -8.53
C LEU A 11 1.18 -3.52 -8.85
N VAL A 12 0.74 -3.86 -10.06
CA VAL A 12 0.63 -5.24 -10.53
C VAL A 12 2.02 -5.90 -10.60
N MET A 13 3.07 -5.17 -10.99
CA MET A 13 4.45 -5.66 -10.94
C MET A 13 4.86 -6.06 -9.52
N LEU A 14 4.60 -5.20 -8.53
CA LEU A 14 4.90 -5.47 -7.13
C LEU A 14 4.05 -6.60 -6.54
N LEU A 15 2.74 -6.61 -6.83
CA LEU A 15 1.82 -7.67 -6.42
C LEU A 15 2.27 -9.03 -6.96
N ASN A 16 2.74 -9.06 -8.20
CA ASN A 16 3.30 -10.25 -8.86
C ASN A 16 4.81 -10.41 -8.59
N LYS A 17 5.28 -10.05 -7.40
CA LYS A 17 6.64 -10.36 -6.93
C LYS A 17 7.75 -9.88 -7.87
N GLY A 18 7.55 -8.70 -8.44
CA GLY A 18 8.54 -8.05 -9.30
C GLY A 18 8.34 -8.27 -10.79
N LYS A 19 7.26 -8.97 -11.19
CA LYS A 19 7.02 -9.38 -12.58
C LYS A 19 5.83 -8.66 -13.20
N TYR A 20 6.02 -8.12 -14.40
CA TYR A 20 4.92 -7.58 -15.21
C TYR A 20 5.01 -8.12 -16.63
N ASN A 21 3.89 -8.62 -17.17
CA ASN A 21 3.80 -9.18 -18.54
C ASN A 21 4.94 -10.15 -18.91
N GLY A 22 5.28 -11.07 -18.01
CA GLY A 22 6.33 -12.05 -18.30
C GLY A 22 7.75 -11.59 -17.97
N VAL A 23 7.98 -10.29 -17.77
CA VAL A 23 9.31 -9.70 -17.55
C VAL A 23 9.57 -9.50 -16.05
N GLN A 24 10.71 -9.99 -15.56
CA GLN A 24 11.19 -9.72 -14.20
C GLN A 24 11.84 -8.34 -14.14
N VAL A 25 11.18 -7.38 -13.49
CA VAL A 25 11.66 -6.00 -13.34
C VAL A 25 12.47 -5.84 -12.04
N LEU A 26 11.97 -6.39 -10.93
CA LEU A 26 12.67 -6.49 -9.65
C LEU A 26 12.75 -7.97 -9.27
N SER A 27 13.80 -8.42 -8.59
CA SER A 27 13.81 -9.80 -8.08
C SER A 27 12.73 -9.99 -7.00
N GLU A 28 12.24 -11.22 -6.82
CA GLU A 28 11.31 -11.54 -5.72
C GLU A 28 11.92 -11.18 -4.35
N ASN A 29 13.23 -11.40 -4.17
CA ASN A 29 13.94 -10.99 -2.96
C ASN A 29 13.93 -9.48 -2.74
N ALA A 30 14.06 -8.68 -3.80
CA ALA A 30 13.98 -7.23 -3.68
C ALA A 30 12.57 -6.79 -3.25
N VAL A 31 11.52 -7.42 -3.80
CA VAL A 31 10.15 -7.15 -3.35
C VAL A 31 9.94 -7.56 -1.89
N ASN A 32 10.45 -8.73 -1.49
CA ASN A 32 10.35 -9.19 -0.11
C ASN A 32 11.05 -8.26 0.89
N GLU A 33 12.17 -7.65 0.50
CA GLU A 33 12.86 -6.64 1.29
C GLU A 33 12.02 -5.37 1.43
N MET A 34 11.33 -4.95 0.35
CA MET A 34 10.43 -3.80 0.40
C MET A 34 9.25 -3.98 1.37
N LEU A 35 8.86 -5.22 1.66
CA LEU A 35 7.80 -5.55 2.64
C LEU A 35 8.27 -5.49 4.09
N GLN A 36 9.57 -5.34 4.36
CA GLN A 36 10.09 -5.31 5.73
C GLN A 36 9.89 -3.93 6.35
N PRO A 37 9.15 -3.81 7.48
CA PRO A 37 9.03 -2.55 8.17
C PRO A 37 10.39 -2.13 8.77
N GLN A 38 10.77 -0.88 8.54
CA GLN A 38 12.10 -0.30 8.83
C GLN A 38 12.16 0.45 10.16
N ASN A 39 11.04 0.55 10.88
CA ASN A 39 10.96 1.23 12.17
C ASN A 39 10.02 0.48 13.14
N GLN A 40 10.15 0.78 14.43
CA GLN A 40 9.16 0.50 15.46
C GLN A 40 8.23 1.71 15.62
N LEU A 41 7.01 1.50 16.10
CA LEU A 41 6.05 2.59 16.33
C LEU A 41 6.58 3.62 17.34
N SER A 42 7.32 3.19 18.36
CA SER A 42 7.97 4.07 19.35
C SER A 42 9.00 5.04 18.77
N GLN A 43 9.50 4.78 17.55
CA GLN A 43 10.45 5.65 16.86
C GLN A 43 9.76 6.75 16.03
N VAL A 44 8.45 6.64 15.80
CA VAL A 44 7.68 7.59 14.99
C VAL A 44 7.39 8.85 15.82
N LYS A 45 8.05 9.96 15.49
CA LYS A 45 7.79 11.27 16.12
C LYS A 45 6.65 12.04 15.47
N TYR A 46 6.43 11.80 14.18
CA TYR A 46 5.41 12.44 13.38
C TYR A 46 4.98 11.49 12.27
N ALA A 47 3.68 11.44 12.02
CA ALA A 47 3.09 10.82 10.85
C ALA A 47 1.97 11.75 10.34
N PRO A 48 1.70 11.77 9.03
CA PRO A 48 0.48 12.40 8.54
C PRO A 48 -0.74 11.68 9.13
N LYS A 49 -1.83 12.41 9.37
CA LYS A 49 -3.04 11.87 10.01
C LYS A 49 -3.57 10.60 9.34
N SER A 50 -3.48 10.50 8.02
CA SER A 50 -3.91 9.33 7.25
C SER A 50 -3.07 8.07 7.47
N ALA A 51 -1.91 8.21 8.13
CA ALA A 51 -0.98 7.14 8.39
C ALA A 51 -0.56 7.01 9.87
N GLU A 52 -1.28 7.68 10.78
CA GLU A 52 -1.04 7.56 12.21
C GLU A 52 -1.21 6.11 12.68
N GLY A 53 -0.33 5.66 13.57
CA GLY A 53 -0.35 4.31 14.10
C GLY A 53 0.23 3.22 13.20
N PHE A 54 0.65 3.55 11.97
CA PHE A 54 1.30 2.59 11.08
C PHE A 54 2.83 2.65 11.14
N ARG A 55 3.46 1.50 10.91
CA ARG A 55 4.90 1.41 10.66
C ARG A 55 5.18 1.78 9.21
N TYR A 56 6.45 1.94 8.87
CA TYR A 56 6.92 2.31 7.55
C TYR A 56 7.85 1.24 7.01
N ALA A 57 7.59 0.76 5.81
CA ALA A 57 8.48 -0.11 5.04
C ALA A 57 9.26 0.72 4.02
N MET A 58 9.89 0.09 3.02
CA MET A 58 10.66 0.83 2.02
C MET A 58 9.73 1.62 1.07
N GLY A 59 9.44 2.87 1.41
CA GLY A 59 8.66 3.80 0.58
C GLY A 59 7.14 3.69 0.71
N ALA A 60 6.63 2.95 1.70
CA ALA A 60 5.20 2.78 1.93
C ALA A 60 4.86 2.56 3.42
N TRP A 61 3.65 2.94 3.80
CA TRP A 61 3.08 2.67 5.11
C TRP A 61 2.54 1.24 5.18
N VAL A 62 2.78 0.60 6.32
CA VAL A 62 2.37 -0.77 6.62
C VAL A 62 0.95 -0.74 7.20
N ILE A 63 -0.04 -0.99 6.35
CA ILE A 63 -1.46 -0.94 6.73
C ILE A 63 -1.87 -2.21 7.48
N GLU A 64 -1.36 -3.35 7.04
CA GLU A 64 -1.50 -4.64 7.72
C GLU A 64 -0.14 -5.34 7.76
N GLU A 65 0.12 -6.10 8.82
CA GLU A 65 1.31 -6.94 8.95
C GLU A 65 0.97 -8.32 9.53
N ASN A 66 1.71 -9.34 9.10
CA ASN A 66 1.70 -10.68 9.69
C ASN A 66 3.13 -11.04 10.09
N LYS A 67 3.34 -11.52 11.33
CA LYS A 67 4.67 -11.90 11.86
C LYS A 67 5.75 -10.84 11.58
N LYS A 68 5.41 -9.55 11.73
CA LYS A 68 6.28 -8.37 11.50
C LYS A 68 6.68 -8.11 10.03
N THR A 69 6.09 -8.81 9.07
CA THR A 69 6.23 -8.52 7.63
C THR A 69 4.96 -7.83 7.13
N ALA A 70 5.09 -6.79 6.32
CA ALA A 70 3.92 -6.12 5.74
C ALA A 70 3.15 -7.06 4.82
N THR A 71 1.83 -7.07 4.97
CA THR A 71 0.89 -7.80 4.11
C THR A 71 0.02 -6.87 3.30
N THR A 72 -0.15 -5.62 3.76
CA THR A 72 -0.76 -4.54 3.00
C THR A 72 0.11 -3.30 3.08
N LEU A 73 0.39 -2.68 1.93
CA LEU A 73 1.16 -1.45 1.81
C LEU A 73 0.35 -0.35 1.12
N ALA A 74 0.51 0.89 1.58
CA ALA A 74 -0.05 2.06 0.92
C ALA A 74 0.93 3.25 0.91
N SER A 75 0.80 4.12 -0.09
CA SER A 75 1.66 5.32 -0.22
C SER A 75 0.84 6.56 -0.57
N PRO A 76 0.06 7.11 0.39
CA PRO A 76 -0.68 8.35 0.20
C PRO A 76 0.16 9.49 -0.36
N GLY A 77 -0.34 10.09 -1.43
CA GLY A 77 0.10 11.39 -1.87
C GLY A 77 -0.60 12.51 -1.10
N LEU A 78 0.13 13.61 -0.86
CA LEU A 78 -0.37 14.82 -0.21
C LEU A 78 -1.69 15.34 -0.81
N PHE A 79 -1.92 15.12 -2.09
CA PHE A 79 -3.10 15.61 -2.82
C PHE A 79 -4.26 14.59 -2.86
N GLY A 80 -4.20 13.51 -2.09
CA GLY A 80 -5.26 12.52 -1.95
C GLY A 80 -5.20 11.35 -2.93
N THR A 81 -4.12 11.21 -3.70
CA THR A 81 -3.86 9.97 -4.44
C THR A 81 -3.55 8.84 -3.46
N TRP A 82 -4.20 7.70 -3.62
CA TRP A 82 -4.02 6.56 -2.71
C TRP A 82 -3.77 5.26 -3.48
N PRO A 83 -2.51 4.87 -3.70
CA PRO A 83 -2.16 3.54 -4.16
C PRO A 83 -2.09 2.56 -2.98
N MET A 84 -2.56 1.33 -3.19
CA MET A 84 -2.52 0.27 -2.20
C MET A 84 -2.29 -1.10 -2.85
N ILE A 85 -1.59 -1.98 -2.13
CA ILE A 85 -1.42 -3.40 -2.46
C ILE A 85 -1.77 -4.22 -1.22
N ASP A 86 -2.66 -5.20 -1.36
CA ASP A 86 -2.95 -6.21 -0.34
C ASP A 86 -2.51 -7.58 -0.88
N TYR A 87 -1.42 -8.10 -0.32
CA TYR A 87 -0.82 -9.36 -0.74
C TYR A 87 -1.59 -10.57 -0.22
N CYS A 88 -2.33 -10.43 0.88
CA CYS A 88 -3.12 -11.51 1.44
C CYS A 88 -4.44 -11.71 0.69
N ARG A 89 -4.99 -10.65 0.12
CA ARG A 89 -6.21 -10.71 -0.70
C ARG A 89 -5.92 -10.71 -2.20
N GLY A 90 -4.67 -10.46 -2.60
CA GLY A 90 -4.23 -10.57 -3.99
C GLY A 90 -4.75 -9.44 -4.88
N TYR A 91 -4.94 -8.23 -4.36
CA TYR A 91 -5.39 -7.10 -5.15
C TYR A 91 -4.52 -5.85 -4.94
N ALA A 92 -4.61 -4.95 -5.92
CA ALA A 92 -4.09 -3.60 -5.82
C ALA A 92 -5.08 -2.62 -6.41
N TYR A 93 -5.08 -1.39 -5.91
CA TYR A 93 -5.85 -0.30 -6.51
C TYR A 93 -5.11 1.02 -6.39
N ILE A 94 -5.57 2.00 -7.17
CA ILE A 94 -5.21 3.39 -7.00
C ILE A 94 -6.47 4.27 -7.06
N VAL A 95 -6.59 5.18 -6.11
CA VAL A 95 -7.61 6.22 -6.11
C VAL A 95 -6.97 7.54 -6.49
N PHE A 96 -7.59 8.25 -7.44
CA PHE A 96 -7.30 9.66 -7.71
C PHE A 96 -8.49 10.49 -7.32
N VAL A 97 -8.23 11.58 -6.61
CA VAL A 97 -9.24 12.58 -6.27
C VAL A 97 -9.04 13.83 -7.14
N LYS A 98 -10.15 14.47 -7.50
CA LYS A 98 -10.11 15.73 -8.26
C LYS A 98 -9.65 16.92 -7.41
N ASN A 99 -9.95 16.88 -6.11
CA ASN A 99 -9.65 17.93 -5.15
C ASN A 99 -8.88 17.36 -3.97
N LEU A 100 -8.06 18.19 -3.32
CA LEU A 100 -7.41 17.85 -2.05
C LEU A 100 -8.43 17.28 -1.06
N LEU A 101 -8.15 16.08 -0.58
CA LEU A 101 -8.80 15.56 0.62
C LEU A 101 -8.16 16.28 1.80
N GLY A 102 -8.91 17.17 2.46
CA GLY A 102 -8.47 17.73 3.73
C GLY A 102 -8.32 16.64 4.81
N GLU A 103 -7.73 16.99 5.95
CA GLU A 103 -7.49 16.07 7.07
C GLU A 103 -8.76 15.40 7.61
N GLU A 104 -9.93 15.96 7.34
CA GLU A 104 -11.24 15.38 7.71
C GLU A 104 -11.56 14.09 6.95
N ARG A 105 -10.86 13.80 5.84
CA ARG A 105 -11.03 12.59 5.03
C ARG A 105 -9.79 11.70 5.05
N ALA A 106 -8.94 11.88 6.06
CA ALA A 106 -7.70 11.13 6.23
C ALA A 106 -7.92 9.61 6.35
N ASP A 107 -9.13 9.18 6.69
CA ASP A 107 -9.56 7.79 6.89
C ASP A 107 -10.36 7.21 5.71
N ALA A 108 -10.70 8.01 4.69
CA ALA A 108 -11.51 7.57 3.56
C ALA A 108 -10.92 6.36 2.81
N HIS A 109 -9.59 6.24 2.80
CA HIS A 109 -8.89 5.10 2.21
C HIS A 109 -9.10 3.80 3.00
N LEU A 110 -9.12 3.86 4.33
CA LEU A 110 -9.40 2.69 5.18
C LEU A 110 -10.85 2.26 5.01
N GLN A 111 -11.78 3.22 4.91
CA GLN A 111 -13.19 2.92 4.64
C GLN A 111 -13.35 2.21 3.30
N LEU A 112 -12.67 2.68 2.24
CA LEU A 112 -12.68 2.03 0.94
C LEU A 112 -12.08 0.62 1.00
N LYS A 113 -10.91 0.46 1.64
CA LYS A 113 -10.29 -0.86 1.86
C LYS A 113 -11.26 -1.80 2.57
N ASN A 114 -11.91 -1.37 3.66
CA ASN A 114 -12.85 -2.20 4.40
C ASN A 114 -14.00 -2.71 3.53
N ILE A 115 -14.51 -1.88 2.60
CA ILE A 115 -15.56 -2.29 1.66
C ILE A 115 -15.04 -3.34 0.67
N ILE A 116 -13.82 -3.16 0.13
CA ILE A 116 -13.21 -4.11 -0.81
C ILE A 116 -12.91 -5.45 -0.10
N ASP A 117 -12.37 -5.39 1.12
CA ASP A 117 -11.99 -6.57 1.90
C ASP A 117 -13.20 -7.45 2.28
N GLN A 118 -14.40 -6.88 2.37
CA GLN A 118 -15.64 -7.64 2.55
C GLN A 118 -15.99 -8.50 1.32
N GLN A 119 -15.50 -8.12 0.15
CA GLN A 119 -15.76 -8.83 -1.12
C GLN A 119 -14.64 -9.81 -1.47
N ILE A 120 -13.44 -9.65 -0.89
CA ILE A 120 -12.26 -10.44 -1.21
C ILE A 120 -11.68 -11.06 0.08
N PRO A 121 -11.86 -12.38 0.30
CA PRO A 121 -11.36 -13.04 1.50
C PRO A 121 -9.82 -13.07 1.52
N SER A 122 -9.24 -12.95 2.71
CA SER A 122 -7.81 -13.10 2.93
C SER A 122 -7.37 -14.57 2.82
N THR A 123 -6.24 -14.82 2.19
CA THR A 123 -5.58 -16.13 2.11
C THR A 123 -4.41 -16.28 3.08
N CYS A 124 -4.10 -15.24 3.86
CA CYS A 124 -3.09 -15.32 4.92
C CYS A 124 -3.71 -15.86 6.21
N HIS A 125 -2.97 -16.72 6.89
CA HIS A 125 -3.32 -17.33 8.19
C HIS A 125 -2.24 -17.07 9.23
#